data_AF-A0A931QGT2-F1
#
_entry.id   AF-A0A931QGT2-F1
#
_cell.length_a   1.000
_cell.length_b   1.000
_cell.length_c   1.000
_cell.angle_alpha   90.00
_cell.angle_beta   90.00
_cell.angle_gamma   90.00
#
_symmetry.space_group_name_H-M   'P 1'
#
loop_
_entity.id
_entity.type
_entity.pdbx_description
1 polymer ?
#
loop_
_entity_poly.entity_id
_entity_poly.type
_entity_poly.pdbx_seq_one_letter_code
_entity_poly.pdbx_strand_id
1 'polypeptide(L)'
;AVDDVIVTVYSVSGSSVVSRPTSGPYHMFNNQTSVFTPAKLQSQLVSGAPCAGILLVEVDYNYHQVLALPWLAPFVPDPVLLRAYTIMPLSAAEPVCS
;
A
#
# COMPACT_ATOMS: atom_id res chain seq x y z
N ALA A 1 17.25 -4.60 9.06
CA ALA A 1 15.79 -4.63 8.85
C ALA A 1 15.51 -5.47 7.61
N VAL A 2 14.36 -6.13 7.51
CA VAL A 2 14.01 -6.97 6.35
C VAL A 2 12.94 -6.22 5.55
N ASP A 3 12.99 -6.35 4.23
CA ASP A 3 12.03 -5.72 3.32
C ASP A 3 10.63 -6.33 3.49
N ASP A 4 9.59 -5.67 2.98
CA ASP A 4 8.25 -6.26 2.85
C ASP A 4 7.64 -5.92 1.50
N VAL A 5 6.82 -6.83 1.01
CA VAL A 5 5.90 -6.56 -0.10
C VAL A 5 4.50 -6.84 0.40
N ILE A 6 3.66 -5.81 0.38
CA ILE A 6 2.28 -5.87 0.83
C ILE A 6 1.38 -5.76 -0.39
N VAL A 7 0.48 -6.73 -0.57
CA VAL A 7 -0.48 -6.75 -1.68
C VAL A 7 -1.89 -6.77 -1.12
N THR A 8 -2.70 -5.81 -1.54
CA THR A 8 -4.09 -5.69 -1.11
C THR A 8 -4.99 -5.44 -2.30
N VAL A 9 -6.13 -6.12 -2.33
CA VAL A 9 -7.21 -5.79 -3.26
C VAL A 9 -8.28 -5.03 -2.50
N TYR A 10 -8.83 -3.97 -3.07
CA TYR A 10 -10.01 -3.30 -2.54
C TYR A 10 -11.14 -3.37 -3.56
N SER A 11 -12.35 -3.45 -3.04
CA SER A 11 -13.59 -3.35 -3.79
C SER A 11 -14.17 -1.96 -3.54
N VAL A 12 -14.39 -1.19 -4.60
CA VAL A 12 -15.05 0.12 -4.52
C VAL A 12 -16.48 0.01 -5.03
N SER A 13 -17.43 0.44 -4.21
CA SER A 13 -18.85 0.53 -4.56
C SER A 13 -19.42 1.86 -4.06
N GLY A 14 -19.70 2.78 -4.98
CA GLY A 14 -20.04 4.16 -4.63
C GLY A 14 -18.92 4.79 -3.79
N SER A 15 -19.26 5.23 -2.58
CA SER A 15 -18.29 5.76 -1.61
C SER A 15 -17.71 4.70 -0.68
N SER A 16 -18.06 3.43 -0.81
CA SER A 16 -17.59 2.36 0.08
C SER A 16 -16.33 1.70 -0.46
N VAL A 17 -15.33 1.52 0.39
CA VAL A 17 -14.09 0.79 0.08
C VAL A 17 -13.97 -0.37 1.05
N VAL A 18 -13.82 -1.58 0.54
CA VAL A 18 -13.68 -2.80 1.36
C VAL A 18 -12.47 -3.59 0.90
N SER A 19 -11.58 -3.97 1.82
CA SER A 19 -10.43 -4.82 1.50
C SER A 19 -10.84 -6.27 1.24
N ARG A 20 -10.15 -6.91 0.30
CA ARG A 20 -10.32 -8.30 -0.11
C ARG A 20 -8.93 -8.97 -0.15
N PRO A 21 -8.72 -10.10 0.56
CA PRO A 21 -9.65 -10.72 1.50
C PRO A 21 -9.86 -9.86 2.77
N THR A 22 -10.96 -10.10 3.49
CA THR A 22 -11.27 -9.38 4.73
C THR A 22 -10.37 -9.80 5.90
N SER A 23 -9.63 -10.90 5.75
CA SER A 23 -8.61 -11.35 6.70
C SER A 23 -7.38 -10.44 6.76
N GLY A 24 -7.24 -9.52 5.81
CA GLY A 24 -6.10 -8.61 5.71
C GLY A 24 -5.32 -8.77 4.41
N PRO A 25 -4.35 -7.88 4.18
CA PRO A 25 -3.50 -7.92 3.00
C PRO A 25 -2.55 -9.12 3.02
N TYR A 26 -2.04 -9.48 1.84
CA TYR A 26 -0.92 -10.41 1.75
C TYR A 26 0.37 -9.70 2.11
N HIS A 27 1.21 -10.34 2.92
CA HIS A 27 2.56 -9.89 3.25
C HIS A 27 3.58 -10.94 2.86
N MET A 28 4.70 -10.51 2.29
CA MET A 28 5.81 -11.41 1.99
C MET A 28 6.58 -11.79 3.27
N PHE A 29 6.82 -10.83 4.16
CA PHE A 29 7.62 -11.02 5.38
C PHE A 29 6.92 -10.58 6.67
N ASN A 30 5.75 -9.94 6.57
CA ASN A 30 4.88 -9.61 7.69
C ASN A 30 5.59 -8.78 8.78
N ASN A 31 6.37 -7.80 8.35
CA ASN A 31 7.18 -6.93 9.21
C ASN A 31 6.87 -5.44 9.01
N GLN A 32 6.01 -5.12 8.04
CA GLN A 32 5.50 -3.77 7.78
C GLN A 32 3.98 -3.75 7.83
N THR A 33 3.41 -2.55 7.88
CA THR A 33 1.96 -2.35 7.87
C THR A 33 1.59 -1.44 6.71
N SER A 34 0.54 -1.82 5.97
CA SER A 34 0.01 -1.03 4.87
C SER A 34 -0.32 0.39 5.32
N VAL A 35 0.10 1.37 4.52
CA VAL A 35 -0.19 2.79 4.75
C VAL A 35 -1.57 3.18 4.22
N PHE A 36 -2.19 2.31 3.42
CA PHE A 36 -3.49 2.54 2.80
C PHE A 36 -4.58 1.72 3.49
N THR A 37 -5.29 2.37 4.39
CA THR A 37 -6.51 1.79 4.97
C THR A 37 -7.71 2.03 4.06
N PRO A 38 -8.79 1.23 4.19
CA PRO A 38 -10.04 1.49 3.47
C PRO A 38 -10.57 2.91 3.70
N ALA A 39 -10.49 3.42 4.93
CA ALA A 39 -10.89 4.79 5.26
C ALA A 39 -10.04 5.85 4.54
N LYS A 40 -8.72 5.61 4.42
CA LYS A 40 -7.84 6.52 3.69
C LYS A 40 -8.17 6.53 2.19
N LEU A 41 -8.36 5.36 1.59
CA LEU A 41 -8.76 5.26 0.17
C LEU A 41 -10.13 5.92 -0.07
N GLN A 42 -11.10 5.68 0.82
CA GLN A 42 -12.41 6.29 0.78
C GLN A 42 -12.35 7.83 0.79
N SER A 43 -11.46 8.41 1.61
CA SER A 43 -11.25 9.86 1.65
C SER A 43 -10.63 10.45 0.38
N GLN A 44 -10.00 9.61 -0.45
CA GLN A 44 -9.36 10.00 -1.70
C GLN A 44 -10.24 9.75 -2.93
N LEU A 45 -11.39 9.07 -2.76
CA LEU A 45 -12.34 8.88 -3.84
C LEU A 45 -13.02 10.21 -4.20
N VAL A 46 -13.00 10.54 -5.48
CA VAL A 46 -13.79 11.66 -6.03
C VAL A 46 -15.26 11.28 -6.12
N SER A 47 -16.15 12.27 -5.98
CA SER A 47 -17.58 12.05 -6.20
C SER A 47 -17.83 11.52 -7.61
N GLY A 48 -18.61 10.43 -7.73
CA GLY A 48 -18.86 9.77 -9.00
C GLY A 48 -17.76 8.80 -9.48
N ALA A 49 -16.82 8.43 -8.61
CA ALA A 49 -15.86 7.36 -8.92
C ALA A 49 -16.59 6.07 -9.33
N PRO A 50 -16.15 5.39 -10.40
CA PRO A 50 -16.79 4.17 -10.88
C PRO A 50 -16.59 3.03 -9.88
N CYS A 51 -17.51 2.08 -9.89
CA CYS A 51 -17.31 0.81 -9.23
C CYS A 51 -16.14 0.07 -9.89
N ALA A 52 -15.12 -0.27 -9.11
CA ALA A 52 -13.94 -0.96 -9.61
C ALA A 52 -13.26 -1.75 -8.50
N GLY A 53 -12.53 -2.79 -8.89
CA GLY A 53 -11.48 -3.35 -8.05
C GLY A 53 -10.27 -2.41 -8.06
N ILE A 54 -9.57 -2.29 -6.94
CA ILE A 54 -8.28 -1.61 -6.84
C ILE A 54 -7.25 -2.64 -6.40
N LEU A 55 -6.19 -2.81 -7.17
CA LEU A 55 -5.01 -3.54 -6.74
C LEU A 55 -3.99 -2.55 -6.21
N LEU A 56 -3.65 -2.67 -4.93
CA LEU A 56 -2.59 -1.93 -4.29
C LEU A 56 -1.40 -2.85 -4.03
N VAL A 57 -0.22 -2.41 -4.43
CA VAL A 57 1.05 -3.06 -4.09
C VAL A 57 1.93 -2.03 -3.41
N GLU A 58 2.38 -2.35 -2.21
CA GLU A 58 3.34 -1.55 -1.44
C GLU A 58 4.63 -2.34 -1.28
N VAL A 59 5.76 -1.67 -1.48
CA VAL A 59 7.11 -2.22 -1.32
C VAL A 59 7.84 -1.37 -0.30
N ASP A 60 8.23 -2.02 0.79
CA ASP A 60 9.03 -1.45 1.86
C ASP A 60 10.45 -1.98 1.74
N TYR A 61 11.37 -1.11 1.35
CA TYR A 61 12.75 -1.44 1.08
C TYR A 61 13.68 -0.75 2.09
N ASN A 62 14.50 -1.52 2.79
CA ASN A 62 15.47 -1.02 3.73
C ASN A 62 16.80 -0.80 3.00
N TYR A 63 17.03 0.44 2.60
CA TYR A 63 18.27 0.81 1.94
C TYR A 63 19.40 0.96 2.95
N HIS A 64 20.39 0.09 2.84
CA HIS A 64 21.65 0.17 3.58
C HIS A 64 22.62 1.12 2.88
N GLN A 65 23.05 2.17 3.56
CA GLN A 65 23.92 3.16 2.96
C GLN A 65 25.36 2.64 2.84
N VAL A 66 25.82 2.37 1.62
CA VAL A 66 27.17 1.81 1.37
C VAL A 66 28.30 2.71 1.89
N LEU A 67 28.10 4.03 1.85
CA LEU A 67 29.13 5.00 2.24
C LEU A 67 29.12 5.37 3.74
N ALA A 68 28.03 5.07 4.46
CA ALA A 68 27.84 5.30 5.91
C ALA A 68 28.57 6.53 6.48
N LEU A 69 28.41 7.70 5.84
CA LEU A 69 29.25 8.86 6.12
C LEU A 69 29.04 9.35 7.56
N PRO A 70 30.09 9.44 8.40
CA PRO A 70 29.95 9.71 9.83
C PRO A 70 29.24 11.03 10.18
N TRP A 71 29.28 12.01 9.28
CA TRP A 71 28.63 13.30 9.44
C TRP A 71 27.15 13.31 9.03
N LEU A 72 26.67 12.29 8.30
CA LEU A 72 25.28 12.17 7.87
C LEU A 72 24.48 11.23 8.79
N ALA A 73 25.16 10.31 9.48
CA ALA A 73 24.57 9.36 10.44
C ALA A 73 23.71 9.97 11.56
N PRO A 74 23.96 11.20 12.08
CA PRO A 74 23.08 11.82 13.07
C PRO A 74 21.72 12.23 12.49
N PHE A 75 21.65 12.47 11.18
CA PHE A 75 20.48 13.03 10.51
C PHE A 75 19.71 11.98 9.71
N VAL A 76 20.38 10.93 9.25
CA VAL A 76 19.79 9.89 8.43
C VAL A 76 20.06 8.53 9.07
N PRO A 77 19.02 7.81 9.52
CA PRO A 77 19.17 6.47 10.07
C PRO A 77 19.67 5.50 9.00
N ASP A 78 20.47 4.52 9.40
CA ASP A 78 20.90 3.40 8.56
C ASP A 78 20.42 2.09 9.19
N PRO A 79 19.57 1.29 8.52
CA PRO A 79 19.02 1.49 7.17
C PRO A 79 17.94 2.58 7.07
N VAL A 80 17.82 3.16 5.88
CA VAL A 80 16.71 4.07 5.51
C VAL A 80 15.55 3.26 4.96
N LEU A 81 14.36 3.41 5.53
CA LEU A 81 13.15 2.81 4.99
C LEU A 81 12.62 3.65 3.81
N LEU A 82 12.61 3.04 2.63
CA LEU A 82 12.01 3.58 1.41
C LEU A 82 10.71 2.85 1.13
N ARG A 83 9.60 3.58 1.05
CA ARG A 83 8.28 3.03 0.76
C ARG A 83 7.81 3.48 -0.62
N ALA A 84 7.65 2.52 -1.53
CA ALA A 84 7.06 2.74 -2.85
C ALA A 84 5.68 2.06 -2.90
N TYR A 85 4.74 2.66 -3.62
CA TYR A 85 3.41 2.07 -3.79
C TYR A 85 2.88 2.29 -5.21
N THR A 86 2.05 1.37 -5.67
CA THR A 86 1.29 1.50 -6.92
C THR A 86 -0.16 1.15 -6.68
N ILE A 87 -1.06 1.97 -7.23
CA ILE A 87 -2.51 1.80 -7.16
C ILE A 87 -3.01 1.62 -8.58
N MET A 88 -3.58 0.46 -8.87
CA MET A 88 -4.08 0.12 -10.20
C MET A 88 -5.59 -0.12 -10.16
N PRO A 89 -6.41 0.61 -10.94
CA PRO A 89 -7.81 0.29 -11.11
C PRO A 89 -7.94 -0.96 -12.00
N LEU A 90 -8.69 -1.95 -11.53
CA LEU A 90 -8.94 -3.22 -12.22
C LEU A 90 -10.44 -3.33 -12.52
N SER A 91 -10.83 -2.84 -13.71
CA SER A 91 -12.22 -2.90 -14.19
C SER A 91 -12.71 -4.34 -14.39
N ALA A 92 -11.82 -5.30 -14.66
CA ALA A 92 -12.17 -6.71 -14.84
C ALA A 92 -12.49 -7.45 -13.53
N ALA A 93 -12.19 -6.84 -12.37
CA ALA A 93 -12.52 -7.35 -11.05
C ALA A 93 -13.58 -6.48 -10.37
N GLU A 94 -14.58 -6.03 -11.15
CA GLU A 94 -15.71 -5.30 -10.60
C GLU A 94 -16.48 -6.19 -9.60
N PRO A 95 -16.70 -5.72 -8.37
CA PRO A 95 -17.82 -6.20 -7.58
C PRO A 95 -19.10 -5.75 -8.30
N VAL A 96 -20.06 -6.65 -8.50
CA VAL A 96 -21.39 -6.26 -9.00
C VAL A 96 -21.96 -5.16 -8.13
N CYS A 97 -21.97 -3.93 -8.65
CA CYS A 97 -22.64 -2.82 -8.01
C CYS A 97 -24.13 -2.93 -8.34
N SER A 98 -24.91 -3.42 -7.39
CA SER A 98 -26.38 -3.41 -7.43
C SER A 98 -26.93 -2.02 -7.19
#